data_AF-A0A7L0ZSC6-F1
#
_entry.id   AF-A0A7L0ZSC6-F1
#
_cell.length_a   1.000
_cell.length_b   1.000
_cell.length_c   1.000
_cell.angle_alpha   90.00
_cell.angle_beta   90.00
_cell.angle_gamma   90.00
#
_symmetry.space_group_name_H-M   'P 1'
#
loop_
_entity.id
_entity.type
_entity.pdbx_description
1 polymer ?
#
loop_
_entity_poly.entity_id
_entity_poly.type
_entity_poly.pdbx_seq_one_letter_code
_entity_poly.pdbx_strand_id
1 'polypeptide(L)'
;MASSCLQLCALLLTLAGLTTLLVTTMSNRWKVLGTATELVTADWVSEGLWMDCAATALGSVECKKFLYMLSAETHIQACRALMITSILLGFLATVISLLGLKCTNIGLSDEDGKMKFAVTGGFLFILGGLCSMVAVSWYAAMVTAQFFDPVYAGTK
;
A
#
# COMPACT_ATOMS: atom_id res chain seq x y z
N MET A 1 12.87 -25.74 -16.55
CA MET A 1 12.31 -25.93 -15.19
C MET A 1 13.04 -25.00 -14.23
N ALA A 2 12.33 -24.16 -13.47
CA ALA A 2 12.96 -23.30 -12.46
C ALA A 2 13.64 -24.15 -11.37
N SER A 3 14.81 -23.71 -10.91
CA SER A 3 15.52 -24.34 -9.79
C SER A 3 14.77 -24.07 -8.48
N SER A 4 14.87 -24.97 -7.51
CA SER A 4 14.25 -24.79 -6.18
C SER A 4 14.72 -23.51 -5.48
N CYS A 5 15.97 -23.10 -5.74
CA CYS A 5 16.51 -21.83 -5.27
C CYS A 5 15.71 -20.63 -5.79
N LEU A 6 15.40 -20.60 -7.09
CA LEU A 6 14.62 -19.50 -7.68
C LEU A 6 13.19 -19.43 -7.11
N GLN A 7 12.55 -20.59 -6.87
CA GLN A 7 11.22 -20.64 -6.26
C GLN A 7 11.24 -20.12 -4.81
N LEU A 8 12.27 -20.44 -4.03
CA LEU A 8 12.44 -19.96 -2.66
C LEU A 8 12.70 -18.45 -2.63
N CYS A 9 13.59 -17.94 -3.48
CA CYS A 9 13.85 -16.52 -3.61
C CYS A 9 12.58 -15.75 -4.00
N ALA A 10 11.81 -16.26 -4.96
CA ALA A 10 10.54 -15.65 -5.34
C ALA A 10 9.55 -15.61 -4.17
N LEU A 11 9.41 -16.71 -3.41
CA LEU A 11 8.54 -16.75 -2.24
C LEU A 11 8.95 -15.71 -1.19
N LEU A 12 10.24 -15.61 -0.87
CA LEU A 12 10.75 -14.59 0.06
C LEU A 12 10.46 -13.17 -0.43
N LEU A 13 10.65 -12.91 -1.73
CA LEU A 13 10.36 -11.61 -2.33
C LEU A 13 8.86 -11.27 -2.24
N THR A 14 7.98 -12.25 -2.48
CA THR A 14 6.53 -12.06 -2.39
C THR A 14 6.07 -11.77 -0.96
N LEU A 15 6.64 -12.46 0.04
CA LEU A 15 6.37 -12.21 1.45
C LEU A 15 6.84 -10.82 1.87
N ALA A 16 8.05 -10.43 1.46
CA ALA A 16 8.58 -9.08 1.71
C ALA A 16 7.75 -7.99 1.01
N GLY A 17 7.26 -8.24 -0.20
CA GLY A 17 6.35 -7.34 -0.90
C GLY A 17 5.03 -7.15 -0.15
N LEU A 18 4.41 -8.24 0.32
CA LEU A 18 3.15 -8.20 1.06
C LEU A 18 3.31 -7.47 2.40
N THR A 19 4.40 -7.70 3.13
CA THR A 19 4.67 -6.96 4.38
C THR A 19 4.89 -5.48 4.14
N THR A 20 5.64 -5.12 3.09
CA THR A 20 5.86 -3.72 2.71
C THR A 20 4.54 -3.04 2.31
N LEU A 21 3.63 -3.74 1.61
CA LEU A 21 2.30 -3.24 1.28
C LEU A 21 1.45 -2.98 2.52
N LEU A 22 1.47 -3.90 3.49
CA LEU A 22 0.76 -3.73 4.78
C LEU A 22 1.29 -2.53 5.56
N VAL A 23 2.62 -2.42 5.69
CA VAL A 23 3.27 -1.29 6.37
C VAL A 23 2.94 0.03 5.68
N THR A 24 3.02 0.08 4.35
CA THR A 24 2.70 1.29 3.57
C THR A 24 1.23 1.68 3.76
N THR A 25 0.32 0.71 3.74
CA THR A 25 -1.12 0.97 3.94
C THR A 25 -1.43 1.51 5.33
N MET A 26 -0.72 1.04 6.37
CA MET A 26 -0.90 1.50 7.76
C MET A 26 -0.07 2.74 8.11
N SER A 27 0.85 3.14 7.24
CA SER A 27 1.67 4.34 7.43
C SER A 27 0.80 5.59 7.46
N ASN A 28 1.10 6.50 8.40
CA ASN A 28 0.49 7.82 8.47
C ASN A 28 1.36 8.92 7.83
N ARG A 29 2.39 8.53 7.07
CA ARG A 29 3.31 9.46 6.39
C ARG A 29 3.18 9.34 4.87
N TRP A 30 1.97 9.52 4.36
CA TRP A 30 1.72 9.56 2.92
C TRP A 30 1.98 10.95 2.35
N LYS A 31 1.62 11.99 3.12
CA LYS A 31 1.94 13.39 2.85
C LYS A 31 2.39 14.06 4.15
N VAL A 32 3.39 14.93 4.07
CA VAL A 32 3.87 15.72 5.21
C VAL A 32 3.85 17.18 4.79
N LEU A 33 3.15 18.01 5.56
CA LEU A 33 3.06 19.44 5.35
C LEU A 33 3.96 20.16 6.36
N GLY A 34 4.70 21.16 5.86
CA GLY A 34 5.47 22.08 6.69
C GLY A 34 4.56 23.04 7.47
N THR A 35 5.16 23.68 8.48
CA THR A 35 4.58 24.64 9.43
C THR A 35 3.30 25.37 8.96
N ALA A 36 2.24 25.26 9.76
CA ALA A 36 1.02 26.03 9.56
C ALA A 36 1.26 27.48 9.97
N THR A 37 1.46 28.37 9.00
CA THR A 37 1.46 29.81 9.21
C THR A 37 0.01 30.27 9.40
N GLU A 38 -0.35 30.58 10.65
CA GLU A 38 -0.92 31.88 11.09
C GLU A 38 -1.94 31.79 12.24
N LEU A 39 -2.63 30.68 12.52
CA LEU A 39 -3.64 30.69 13.61
C LEU A 39 -3.76 29.41 14.48
N VAL A 40 -3.01 28.35 14.17
CA VAL A 40 -2.99 27.11 14.96
C VAL A 40 -1.53 26.68 15.14
N THR A 41 -1.14 26.40 16.38
CA THR A 41 0.22 26.07 16.84
C THR A 41 0.69 24.68 16.39
N ALA A 42 0.61 24.32 15.10
CA ALA A 42 1.10 23.04 14.58
C ALA A 42 2.42 23.20 13.83
N ASP A 43 3.45 22.46 14.26
CA ASP A 43 4.83 22.50 13.74
C ASP A 43 4.98 21.65 12.47
N TRP A 44 4.38 20.46 12.45
CA TRP A 44 4.23 19.63 11.25
C TRP A 44 2.92 18.84 11.29
N VAL A 45 2.35 18.60 10.11
CA VAL A 45 1.16 17.77 9.92
C VAL A 45 1.52 16.62 8.99
N SER A 46 1.30 15.38 9.43
CA SER A 46 1.41 14.20 8.57
C SER A 46 0.03 13.63 8.28
N GLU A 47 -0.31 13.55 7.01
CA GLU A 47 -1.53 12.93 6.53
C GLU A 47 -1.25 11.49 6.14
N GLY A 48 -2.08 10.61 6.70
CA GLY A 48 -2.04 9.18 6.47
C GLY A 48 -3.20 8.72 5.62
N LEU A 49 -3.15 7.45 5.20
CA LEU A 49 -4.29 6.90 4.50
C LEU A 49 -5.49 6.71 5.43
N TRP A 50 -5.31 6.53 6.75
CA TRP A 50 -6.39 6.22 7.71
C TRP A 50 -6.51 7.20 8.87
N MET A 51 -5.46 7.96 9.14
CA MET A 51 -5.33 8.83 10.30
C MET A 51 -4.45 10.02 9.92
N ASP A 52 -4.74 11.18 10.47
CA ASP A 52 -3.85 12.34 10.39
C ASP A 52 -3.26 12.60 11.75
N CYS A 53 -1.98 12.97 11.78
CA CYS A 53 -1.28 13.33 13.00
C CYS A 53 -0.71 14.74 12.86
N ALA A 54 -0.94 15.56 13.87
CA ALA A 54 -0.39 16.91 13.96
C ALA A 54 0.48 17.02 15.21
N ALA A 55 1.69 17.54 15.05
CA ALA A 55 2.54 17.91 16.18
C ALA A 55 2.30 19.38 16.53
N THR A 56 2.02 19.64 17.79
CA THR A 56 1.82 20.99 18.32
C THR A 56 3.17 21.58 18.73
N ALA A 57 3.33 22.91 18.69
CA ALA A 57 4.53 23.61 19.15
C ALA A 57 4.93 23.33 20.62
N LEU A 58 4.03 22.79 21.44
CA LEU A 58 4.30 22.32 22.80
C LEU A 58 4.91 20.91 22.87
N GLY A 59 5.18 20.26 21.72
CA GLY A 59 5.75 18.91 21.63
C GLY A 59 4.72 17.78 21.76
N SER A 60 3.43 18.08 21.92
CA SER A 60 2.36 17.06 21.90
C SER A 60 2.02 16.64 20.48
N VAL A 61 1.94 15.32 20.25
CA VAL A 61 1.49 14.73 18.98
C VAL A 61 0.07 14.20 19.16
N GLU A 62 -0.89 14.79 18.45
CA GLU A 62 -2.29 14.39 18.46
C GLU A 62 -2.63 13.72 17.14
N CYS A 63 -3.06 12.46 17.17
CA CYS A 63 -3.50 11.71 16.00
C CYS A 63 -5.02 11.56 15.98
N LYS A 64 -5.66 12.08 14.93
CA LYS A 64 -7.10 11.97 14.72
C LYS A 64 -7.38 10.98 13.60
N LYS A 65 -8.24 9.99 13.86
CA LYS A 65 -8.76 9.10 12.81
C LYS A 65 -9.75 9.89 11.95
N PHE A 66 -9.77 9.62 10.65
CA PHE A 66 -10.85 10.10 9.79
C PHE A 66 -12.17 9.47 10.23
N LEU A 67 -12.96 10.20 11.03
CA LEU A 67 -14.24 9.72 11.57
C LEU A 67 -15.35 9.67 10.52
N TYR A 68 -15.19 10.33 9.37
CA TYR A 68 -16.16 10.34 8.28
C TYR A 68 -15.46 10.26 6.92
N MET A 69 -15.82 9.28 6.09
CA MET A 69 -15.37 9.19 4.68
C MET A 69 -15.78 10.43 3.86
N LEU A 70 -16.75 11.20 4.34
CA LEU A 70 -17.31 12.37 3.64
C LEU A 70 -16.40 13.62 3.66
N SER A 71 -15.40 13.66 4.55
CA SER A 71 -14.42 14.76 4.61
C SER A 71 -13.07 14.41 3.98
N ALA A 72 -12.88 13.15 3.57
CA ALA A 72 -11.67 12.74 2.86
C ALA A 72 -11.88 12.98 1.36
N GLU A 73 -10.91 13.60 0.70
CA GLU A 73 -10.96 13.80 -0.75
C GLU A 73 -11.17 12.46 -1.48
N THR A 74 -11.96 12.48 -2.54
CA THR A 74 -12.36 11.29 -3.32
C THR A 74 -11.17 10.44 -3.79
N HIS A 75 -10.02 11.07 -4.05
CA HIS A 75 -8.80 10.38 -4.43
C HIS A 75 -8.21 9.52 -3.29
N ILE A 76 -8.35 9.93 -2.02
CA ILE A 76 -7.87 9.16 -0.86
C ILE A 76 -8.69 7.89 -0.71
N GLN A 77 -10.00 7.97 -0.91
CA GLN A 77 -10.89 6.80 -0.88
C GLN A 77 -10.58 5.82 -2.02
N ALA A 78 -10.27 6.32 -3.22
CA ALA A 78 -9.82 5.49 -4.33
C ALA A 78 -8.49 4.78 -4.00
N CYS A 79 -7.51 5.50 -3.44
CA CYS A 79 -6.24 4.91 -3.00
C CYS A 79 -6.44 3.84 -1.92
N ARG A 80 -7.34 4.05 -0.94
CA ARG A 80 -7.72 3.01 0.05
C ARG A 80 -8.24 1.75 -0.63
N ALA A 81 -9.18 1.90 -1.57
CA ALA A 81 -9.74 0.74 -2.28
C ALA A 81 -8.67 -0.01 -3.08
N LEU A 82 -7.79 0.71 -3.78
CA LEU A 82 -6.69 0.11 -4.54
C LEU A 82 -5.66 -0.61 -3.65
N MET A 83 -5.33 -0.04 -2.49
CA MET A 83 -4.41 -0.67 -1.53
C MET A 83 -5.02 -1.93 -0.89
N ILE A 84 -6.29 -1.87 -0.47
CA ILE A 84 -7.00 -3.03 0.09
C ILE A 84 -7.11 -4.16 -0.94
N THR A 85 -7.51 -3.83 -2.17
CA THR A 85 -7.61 -4.83 -3.25
C THR A 85 -6.24 -5.43 -3.58
N SER A 86 -5.17 -4.63 -3.59
CA SER A 86 -3.79 -5.09 -3.75
C SER A 86 -3.40 -6.10 -2.65
N ILE A 87 -3.70 -5.81 -1.39
CA ILE A 87 -3.42 -6.72 -0.25
C ILE A 87 -4.21 -8.03 -0.40
N LEU A 88 -5.50 -7.97 -0.75
CA LEU A 88 -6.33 -9.16 -0.93
C LEU A 88 -5.81 -10.04 -2.07
N LEU A 89 -5.48 -9.42 -3.21
CA LEU A 89 -4.88 -10.13 -4.35
C LEU A 89 -3.52 -10.73 -3.98
N GLY A 90 -2.66 -10.00 -3.28
CA GLY A 90 -1.36 -10.48 -2.82
C GLY A 90 -1.46 -11.65 -1.83
N PHE A 91 -2.43 -11.61 -0.91
CA PHE A 91 -2.69 -12.71 0.02
C PHE A 91 -3.16 -13.97 -0.72
N LEU A 92 -4.16 -13.84 -1.59
CA LEU A 92 -4.65 -14.96 -2.42
C LEU A 92 -3.55 -15.52 -3.31
N ALA A 93 -2.76 -14.65 -3.94
CA ALA A 93 -1.63 -15.01 -4.78
C ALA A 93 -0.57 -15.78 -3.99
N THR A 94 -0.30 -15.40 -2.73
CA THR A 94 0.65 -16.11 -1.85
C THR A 94 0.15 -17.51 -1.53
N VAL A 95 -1.13 -17.67 -1.16
CA VAL A 95 -1.73 -18.98 -0.87
C VAL A 95 -1.69 -19.89 -2.10
N ILE A 96 -2.08 -19.37 -3.27
CA ILE A 96 -2.04 -20.11 -4.54
C ILE A 96 -0.60 -20.49 -4.92
N SER A 97 0.35 -19.58 -4.73
CA SER A 97 1.76 -19.82 -5.03
C SER A 97 2.34 -20.91 -4.13
N LEU A 98 1.97 -20.94 -2.83
CA LEU A 98 2.39 -21.97 -1.86
C LEU A 98 1.97 -23.40 -2.28
N LEU A 99 0.79 -23.53 -2.87
CA LEU A 99 0.28 -24.80 -3.41
C LEU A 99 0.98 -25.21 -4.72
N GLY A 100 1.55 -24.25 -5.45
CA GLY A 100 2.29 -24.49 -6.70
C GLY A 100 3.78 -24.81 -6.55
N LEU A 101 4.35 -24.76 -5.33
CA LEU A 101 5.76 -25.12 -5.12
C LEU A 101 5.98 -26.63 -5.25
N LYS A 102 7.15 -26.99 -5.81
CA LYS A 102 7.57 -28.39 -5.91
C LYS A 102 7.73 -29.07 -4.55
N CYS A 103 8.22 -28.31 -3.57
CA CYS A 103 8.47 -28.77 -2.20
C CYS A 103 7.19 -28.99 -1.37
N THR A 104 6.03 -28.48 -1.81
CA THR A 104 4.76 -28.64 -1.11
C THR A 104 4.01 -29.85 -1.66
N ASN A 105 3.83 -30.90 -0.85
CA ASN A 105 3.03 -32.08 -1.20
C ASN A 105 1.68 -32.05 -0.46
N ILE A 106 0.85 -31.04 -0.75
CA ILE A 106 -0.52 -30.94 -0.23
C ILE A 106 -1.49 -31.32 -1.35
N GLY A 107 -1.92 -32.58 -1.36
CA GLY A 107 -3.03 -33.07 -2.18
C GLY A 107 -2.85 -33.10 -3.71
N LEU A 108 -1.77 -32.49 -4.24
CA LEU A 108 -1.53 -32.38 -5.68
C LEU A 108 -0.23 -33.11 -6.06
N SER A 109 -0.38 -34.35 -6.55
CA SER A 109 0.70 -35.19 -7.05
C SER A 109 1.04 -34.92 -8.51
N ASP A 110 0.22 -34.12 -9.19
CA ASP A 110 0.35 -33.80 -10.61
C ASP A 110 1.19 -32.52 -10.84
N GLU A 111 2.26 -32.65 -11.61
CA GLU A 111 3.19 -31.54 -11.92
C GLU A 111 2.53 -30.47 -12.80
N ASP A 112 1.61 -30.86 -13.70
CA ASP A 112 0.88 -29.91 -14.55
C ASP A 112 -0.07 -29.04 -13.74
N GLY A 113 -0.75 -29.63 -12.76
CA GLY A 113 -1.54 -28.89 -11.76
C GLY A 113 -0.69 -27.86 -11.01
N LYS A 114 0.46 -28.27 -10.47
CA LYS A 114 1.39 -27.37 -9.74
C LYS A 114 1.85 -26.19 -10.60
N MET A 115 2.16 -26.43 -11.87
CA MET A 115 2.56 -25.38 -12.80
C MET A 115 1.45 -24.35 -13.02
N LYS A 116 0.20 -24.80 -13.20
CA LYS A 116 -0.96 -23.90 -13.36
C LYS A 116 -1.18 -23.01 -12.14
N PHE A 117 -1.07 -23.57 -10.93
CA PHE A 117 -1.18 -22.78 -9.70
C PHE A 117 -0.05 -21.76 -9.58
N ALA A 118 1.20 -22.16 -9.86
CA ALA A 118 2.33 -21.23 -9.83
C ALA A 118 2.19 -20.06 -10.81
N VAL A 119 1.74 -20.32 -12.05
CA VAL A 119 1.49 -19.28 -13.07
C VAL A 119 0.35 -18.37 -12.65
N THR A 120 -0.75 -18.94 -12.14
CA THR A 120 -1.92 -18.16 -11.69
C THR A 120 -1.56 -17.28 -10.49
N GLY A 121 -0.81 -17.80 -9.53
CA GLY A 121 -0.31 -17.04 -8.38
C GLY A 121 0.58 -15.88 -8.81
N GLY A 122 1.50 -16.10 -9.74
CA GLY A 122 2.35 -15.04 -10.30
C GLY A 122 1.53 -13.93 -10.99
N PHE A 123 0.53 -14.29 -11.80
CA PHE A 123 -0.35 -13.33 -12.46
C PHE A 123 -1.14 -12.46 -11.48
N LEU A 124 -1.71 -13.07 -10.43
CA LEU A 124 -2.41 -12.35 -9.37
C LEU A 124 -1.48 -11.40 -8.59
N PHE A 125 -0.23 -11.81 -8.36
CA PHE A 125 0.78 -10.96 -7.74
C PHE A 125 1.10 -9.73 -8.59
N ILE A 126 1.23 -9.90 -9.92
CA ILE A 126 1.47 -8.79 -10.86
C ILE A 126 0.28 -7.82 -10.84
N LEU A 127 -0.96 -8.33 -10.91
CA LEU A 127 -2.15 -7.49 -10.83
C LEU A 127 -2.24 -6.72 -9.50
N GLY A 128 -1.99 -7.40 -8.38
CA GLY A 128 -1.93 -6.76 -7.06
C GLY A 128 -0.86 -5.67 -6.99
N GLY A 129 0.33 -5.95 -7.53
CA GLY A 129 1.43 -4.98 -7.61
C GLY A 129 1.08 -3.75 -8.46
N LEU A 130 0.41 -3.94 -9.60
CA LEU A 130 -0.04 -2.82 -10.44
C LEU A 130 -1.07 -1.95 -9.73
N CYS A 131 -2.03 -2.54 -9.01
CA CYS A 131 -3.00 -1.77 -8.23
C CYS A 131 -2.35 -0.86 -7.20
N SER A 132 -1.37 -1.37 -6.44
CA SER A 132 -0.65 -0.55 -5.44
C SER A 132 0.24 0.51 -6.08
N MET A 133 0.91 0.18 -7.20
CA MET A 133 1.70 1.15 -7.96
C MET A 133 0.83 2.31 -8.46
N VAL A 134 -0.36 2.03 -9.00
CA VAL A 134 -1.32 3.04 -9.43
C VAL A 134 -1.78 3.89 -8.24
N ALA A 135 -2.11 3.29 -7.09
CA ALA A 135 -2.54 4.01 -5.90
C ALA A 135 -1.49 5.02 -5.41
N VAL A 136 -0.23 4.58 -5.26
CA VAL A 136 0.86 5.43 -4.77
C VAL A 136 1.22 6.50 -5.80
N SER A 137 1.28 6.15 -7.08
CA SER A 137 1.60 7.11 -8.15
C SER A 137 0.52 8.19 -8.29
N TRP A 138 -0.75 7.80 -8.22
CA TRP A 138 -1.88 8.73 -8.26
C TRP A 138 -1.84 9.68 -7.07
N TYR A 139 -1.62 9.14 -5.86
CA TYR A 139 -1.49 9.96 -4.66
C TYR A 139 -0.35 10.97 -4.80
N ALA A 140 0.85 10.53 -5.17
CA ALA A 140 2.00 11.41 -5.37
C ALA A 140 1.75 12.49 -6.45
N ALA A 141 1.06 12.14 -7.54
CA ALA A 141 0.71 13.09 -8.59
C ALA A 141 -0.24 14.19 -8.07
N MET A 142 -1.24 13.83 -7.25
CA MET A 142 -2.16 14.78 -6.62
C MET A 142 -1.44 15.71 -5.64
N VAL A 143 -0.56 15.17 -4.79
CA VAL A 143 0.26 15.99 -3.87
C VAL A 143 1.12 16.99 -4.64
N THR A 144 1.75 16.52 -5.73
CA THR A 144 2.58 17.38 -6.58
C THR A 144 1.74 18.47 -7.25
N ALA A 145 0.57 18.13 -7.78
CA ALA A 145 -0.35 19.10 -8.39
C ALA A 145 -0.80 20.16 -7.38
N GLN A 146 -1.16 19.75 -6.15
CA GLN A 146 -1.52 20.67 -5.06
C GLN A 146 -0.37 21.63 -4.70
N PHE A 147 0.88 21.14 -4.69
CA PHE A 147 2.04 21.96 -4.36
C PHE A 147 2.30 23.09 -5.37
N PHE A 148 2.12 22.81 -6.66
CA PHE A 148 2.35 23.77 -7.75
C PHE A 148 1.13 24.65 -8.10
N ASP A 149 -0.05 24.37 -7.54
CA ASP A 149 -1.24 25.18 -7.78
C ASP A 149 -1.12 26.52 -7.02
N PRO A 150 -1.16 27.68 -7.71
CA PRO A 150 -1.09 29.00 -7.08
C PRO A 150 -2.35 29.37 -6.30
N VAL A 151 -3.48 28.68 -6.53
CA VAL A 151 -4.78 28.95 -5.89
C VAL A 151 -5.03 28.01 -4.70
N TYR A 152 -4.16 27.01 -4.50
CA TYR A 152 -4.31 26.08 -3.38
C TYR A 152 -4.01 26.78 -2.05
N ALA A 153 -5.07 26.99 -1.26
CA ALA A 153 -5.03 27.67 0.03
C ALA A 153 -4.51 26.80 1.20
N GLY A 154 -4.04 25.58 0.91
CA GLY A 154 -3.42 24.70 1.91
C GLY A 154 -1.95 25.06 2.17
N THR A 155 -1.41 24.57 3.29
CA THR A 155 0.00 24.71 3.61
C THR A 155 0.86 23.95 2.60
N LYS A 156 1.97 24.55 2.17
CA LYS A 156 2.94 23.97 1.22
C LYS A 156 4.04 23.20 1.94
#